data_AF-A0A662VIM4-F1
#
_entry.id   AF-A0A662VIM4-F1
#
_cell.length_a   1.000
_cell.length_b   1.000
_cell.length_c   1.000
_cell.angle_alpha   90.00
_cell.angle_beta   90.00
_cell.angle_gamma   90.00
#
_symmetry.space_group_name_H-M   'P 1'
#
loop_
_entity.id
_entity.type
_entity.pdbx_description
1 polymer ?
#
loop_
_entity_poly.entity_id
_entity_poly.type
_entity_poly.pdbx_seq_one_letter_code
_entity_poly.pdbx_strand_id
1 'polypeptide(L)'
;MTYTPQKVEVYKADDVPTEVVETDVLIIGGGFSGCGAAYEAAYWAKLAGLKITLVEKAAVERSGAVAQGLSAINTYIDLTGKSERQNTVENYVRYVTLDMMGLAREDLVADYARHVDGTVHLFEKWGLPIWKTPEGKYVREGQWQIMIHGESYKPIIAEAAKMAIGEENVYERIMITHLIKDKNDPERIAGAVGFSVREPKF
;
A
#
# COMPACT_ATOMS: atom_id res chain seq x y z
N MET A 1 -27.85 -4.14 -2.53
CA MET A 1 -27.46 -3.73 -3.89
C MET A 1 -27.64 -4.95 -4.78
N THR A 2 -28.45 -4.88 -5.84
CA THR A 2 -28.61 -5.96 -6.82
C THR A 2 -27.78 -5.64 -8.05
N TYR A 3 -27.28 -6.65 -8.76
CA TYR A 3 -26.54 -6.49 -10.00
C TYR A 3 -27.34 -7.08 -11.16
N THR A 4 -27.60 -6.26 -12.17
CA THR A 4 -28.25 -6.68 -13.42
C THR A 4 -27.36 -6.22 -14.58
N PRO A 5 -26.67 -7.14 -15.28
CA PRO A 5 -25.80 -6.76 -16.38
C PRO A 5 -26.63 -6.20 -17.54
N GLN A 6 -26.14 -5.12 -18.17
CA GLN A 6 -26.78 -4.55 -19.36
C GLN A 6 -26.64 -5.44 -20.60
N LYS A 7 -25.56 -6.21 -20.64
CA LYS A 7 -25.27 -7.19 -21.71
C LYS A 7 -24.54 -8.38 -21.11
N VAL A 8 -24.69 -9.53 -21.76
CA VAL A 8 -23.96 -10.75 -21.38
C VAL A 8 -22.56 -10.69 -21.97
N GLU A 9 -21.57 -11.05 -21.16
CA GLU A 9 -20.16 -11.17 -21.54
C GLU A 9 -19.64 -12.49 -20.93
N VAL A 10 -19.47 -13.50 -21.78
CA VAL A 10 -19.18 -14.88 -21.37
C VAL A 10 -18.03 -15.44 -22.18
N TYR A 11 -17.17 -16.22 -21.51
CA TYR A 11 -16.00 -16.85 -22.09
C TYR A 11 -15.88 -18.28 -21.56
N LYS A 12 -15.38 -19.20 -22.38
CA LYS A 12 -14.95 -20.53 -21.92
C LYS A 12 -13.46 -20.48 -21.63
N ALA A 13 -12.99 -21.26 -20.66
CA ALA A 13 -11.58 -21.27 -20.28
C ALA A 13 -10.64 -21.55 -21.47
N ASP A 14 -10.98 -22.52 -22.31
CA ASP A 14 -10.16 -22.91 -23.47
C ASP A 14 -10.06 -21.82 -24.56
N ASP A 15 -11.00 -20.86 -24.56
CA ASP A 15 -11.05 -19.76 -25.53
C ASP A 15 -10.34 -18.50 -25.02
N VAL A 16 -9.88 -18.47 -23.75
CA VAL A 16 -9.25 -17.31 -23.14
C VAL A 16 -7.72 -17.42 -23.25
N PRO A 17 -7.03 -16.49 -23.94
CA PRO A 17 -5.58 -16.49 -24.01
C PRO A 17 -4.95 -16.29 -22.62
N THR A 18 -3.87 -17.02 -22.37
CA THR A 18 -3.05 -16.89 -21.15
C THR A 18 -1.87 -15.95 -21.39
N GLU A 19 -1.66 -15.00 -20.49
CA GLU A 19 -0.46 -14.15 -20.45
C GLU A 19 0.41 -14.57 -19.26
N VAL A 20 1.61 -15.11 -19.55
CA VAL A 20 2.57 -15.46 -18.50
C VAL A 20 3.47 -14.27 -18.22
N VAL A 21 3.46 -13.80 -16.97
CA VAL A 21 4.33 -12.71 -16.51
C VAL A 21 5.36 -13.26 -15.52
N GLU A 22 6.62 -13.26 -15.95
CA GLU A 22 7.75 -13.61 -15.07
C GLU A 22 8.24 -12.36 -14.30
N THR A 23 8.48 -12.52 -13.00
CA THR A 23 8.92 -11.47 -12.08
C THR A 23 9.63 -12.08 -10.87
N ASP A 24 10.49 -11.31 -10.19
CA ASP A 24 11.20 -11.77 -8.99
C ASP A 24 10.38 -11.51 -7.72
N VAL A 25 9.66 -10.38 -7.69
CA VAL A 25 8.78 -10.01 -6.58
C VAL A 25 7.42 -9.58 -7.11
N LEU A 26 6.38 -10.34 -6.75
CA LEU A 26 5.00 -10.03 -7.06
C LEU A 26 4.31 -9.38 -5.84
N ILE A 27 3.78 -8.17 -6.03
CA ILE A 27 2.98 -7.44 -5.04
C ILE A 27 1.52 -7.48 -5.46
N ILE A 28 0.67 -8.11 -4.64
CA ILE A 28 -0.76 -8.28 -4.92
C ILE A 28 -1.56 -7.21 -4.16
N GLY A 29 -2.06 -6.21 -4.89
CA GLY A 29 -2.88 -5.11 -4.39
C GLY A 29 -2.14 -3.77 -4.35
N GLY A 30 -2.55 -2.80 -5.16
CA GLY A 30 -1.99 -1.45 -5.24
C GLY A 30 -2.58 -0.47 -4.22
N GLY A 31 -2.85 -0.93 -3.00
CA GLY A 31 -3.27 -0.08 -1.88
C GLY A 31 -2.08 0.64 -1.24
N PHE A 32 -2.28 1.25 -0.07
CA PHE A 32 -1.20 1.93 0.67
C PHE A 32 -0.01 1.01 0.98
N SER A 33 -0.28 -0.19 1.50
CA SER A 33 0.77 -1.17 1.81
C SER A 33 1.50 -1.66 0.56
N GLY A 34 0.76 -1.99 -0.51
CA GLY A 34 1.35 -2.44 -1.77
C GLY A 34 2.18 -1.37 -2.46
N CYS A 35 1.73 -0.11 -2.47
CA CYS A 35 2.52 1.01 -2.98
C CYS A 35 3.79 1.23 -2.16
N GLY A 36 3.73 1.13 -0.82
CA GLY A 36 4.92 1.20 0.03
C GLY A 36 5.91 0.08 -0.25
N ALA A 37 5.40 -1.16 -0.42
CA ALA A 37 6.23 -2.29 -0.81
C ALA A 37 6.87 -2.09 -2.19
N ALA A 38 6.13 -1.58 -3.18
CA ALA A 38 6.65 -1.31 -4.52
C ALA A 38 7.75 -0.24 -4.48
N TYR A 39 7.50 0.86 -3.77
CA TYR A 39 8.46 1.96 -3.60
C TYR A 39 9.79 1.46 -3.00
N GLU A 40 9.72 0.73 -1.89
CA GLU A 40 10.92 0.28 -1.18
C GLU A 40 11.61 -0.87 -1.90
N ALA A 41 10.85 -1.84 -2.45
CA ALA A 41 11.42 -2.95 -3.20
C ALA A 41 12.20 -2.46 -4.42
N ALA A 42 11.72 -1.43 -5.12
CA ALA A 42 12.43 -0.82 -6.25
C ALA A 42 13.82 -0.30 -5.87
N TYR A 43 13.99 0.21 -4.65
CA TYR A 43 15.27 0.71 -4.17
C TYR A 43 16.28 -0.45 -4.01
N TRP A 44 15.87 -1.52 -3.32
CA TRP A 44 16.75 -2.65 -3.01
C TRP A 44 16.97 -3.60 -4.18
N ALA A 45 15.98 -3.74 -5.08
CA ALA A 45 16.04 -4.57 -6.27
C ALA A 45 17.25 -4.26 -7.16
N LYS A 46 17.70 -3.00 -7.17
CA LYS A 46 18.87 -2.52 -7.93
C LYS A 46 20.16 -3.26 -7.58
N LEU A 47 20.30 -3.79 -6.36
CA LEU A 47 21.50 -4.52 -5.94
C LEU A 47 21.71 -5.82 -6.71
N ALA A 48 20.63 -6.42 -7.21
CA ALA A 48 20.66 -7.70 -7.92
C ALA A 48 19.94 -7.66 -9.28
N GLY A 49 19.49 -6.48 -9.72
CA GLY A 49 18.75 -6.32 -10.98
C GLY A 49 17.40 -7.02 -10.99
N LEU A 50 16.72 -7.10 -9.83
CA LEU A 50 15.46 -7.83 -9.69
C LEU A 50 14.29 -7.06 -10.33
N LYS A 51 13.37 -7.79 -10.94
CA LYS A 51 12.11 -7.29 -11.47
C LYS A 51 11.04 -7.30 -10.37
N ILE A 52 10.39 -6.15 -10.19
CA ILE A 52 9.26 -5.97 -9.29
C ILE A 52 8.00 -5.81 -10.12
N THR A 53 6.91 -6.47 -9.75
CA THR A 53 5.62 -6.34 -10.43
C THR A 53 4.51 -6.08 -9.42
N LEU A 54 3.69 -5.07 -9.70
CA LEU A 54 2.51 -4.73 -8.91
C LEU A 54 1.26 -5.10 -9.70
N VAL A 55 0.33 -5.83 -9.08
CA VAL A 55 -0.97 -6.18 -9.68
C VAL A 55 -2.12 -5.62 -8.86
N GLU A 56 -3.08 -4.97 -9.51
CA GLU A 56 -4.22 -4.29 -8.89
C GLU A 56 -5.51 -4.60 -9.66
N LYS A 57 -6.58 -4.96 -8.94
CA LYS A 57 -7.90 -5.26 -9.53
C LYS A 57 -8.64 -4.03 -10.04
N ALA A 58 -8.32 -2.86 -9.49
CA ALA A 58 -8.89 -1.57 -9.84
C ALA A 58 -7.85 -0.73 -10.59
N ALA A 59 -7.69 0.54 -10.22
CA ALA A 59 -6.62 1.42 -10.68
C ALA A 59 -5.90 2.02 -9.47
N VAL A 60 -4.58 1.92 -9.43
CA VAL A 60 -3.73 2.28 -8.27
C VAL A 60 -3.95 3.72 -7.86
N GLU A 61 -4.22 4.63 -8.80
CA GLU A 61 -4.47 6.05 -8.53
C GLU A 61 -5.52 6.29 -7.41
N ARG A 62 -6.57 5.46 -7.34
CA ARG A 62 -7.69 5.62 -6.40
C ARG A 62 -8.18 4.30 -5.78
N SER A 63 -7.48 3.18 -5.94
CA SER A 63 -7.88 1.90 -5.36
C SER A 63 -7.78 1.87 -3.82
N GLY A 64 -8.59 1.02 -3.19
CA GLY A 64 -8.50 0.72 -1.75
C GLY A 64 -9.14 1.77 -0.84
N ALA A 65 -8.79 1.71 0.45
CA ALA A 65 -9.46 2.47 1.51
C ALA A 65 -9.31 4.00 1.38
N VAL A 66 -8.25 4.47 0.73
CA VAL A 66 -7.91 5.90 0.60
C VAL A 66 -8.42 6.48 -0.73
N ALA A 67 -9.40 5.82 -1.37
CA ALA A 67 -9.99 6.28 -2.63
C ALA A 67 -10.46 7.74 -2.56
N GLN A 68 -11.15 8.12 -1.49
CA GLN A 68 -11.64 9.49 -1.29
C GLN A 68 -10.60 10.44 -0.69
N GLY A 69 -9.40 9.95 -0.38
CA GLY A 69 -8.48 10.62 0.52
C GLY A 69 -8.75 10.32 2.00
N LEU A 70 -7.99 10.98 2.88
CA LEU A 70 -8.18 10.95 4.34
C LEU A 70 -7.99 12.36 4.91
N SER A 71 -8.61 12.61 6.07
CA SER A 71 -8.51 13.89 6.77
C SER A 71 -7.31 13.97 7.73
N ALA A 72 -6.75 12.82 8.12
CA ALA A 72 -5.65 12.71 9.06
C ALA A 72 -4.72 11.55 8.70
N ILE A 73 -3.45 11.64 9.14
CA ILE A 73 -2.54 10.51 9.24
C ILE A 73 -2.62 9.99 10.67
N ASN A 74 -3.13 8.77 10.84
CA ASN A 74 -3.48 8.25 12.16
C ASN A 74 -2.28 7.72 12.98
N THR A 75 -1.09 7.70 12.40
CA THR A 75 0.12 7.25 13.09
C THR A 75 1.30 8.13 12.70
N TYR A 76 1.66 9.00 13.63
CA TYR A 76 2.84 9.85 13.61
C TYR A 76 3.34 9.99 15.04
N ILE A 77 4.48 9.40 15.37
CA ILE A 77 5.01 9.34 16.73
C ILE A 77 5.55 10.72 17.14
N ASP A 78 6.27 11.34 16.22
CA ASP A 78 7.02 12.58 16.39
C ASP A 78 8.14 12.47 17.43
N LEU A 79 9.24 11.84 17.03
CA LEU A 79 10.43 11.66 17.88
C LEU A 79 11.30 12.92 18.01
N THR A 80 11.03 13.97 17.23
CA THR A 80 11.92 15.16 17.12
C THR A 80 11.20 16.50 17.34
N GLY A 81 9.88 16.49 17.51
CA GLY A 81 9.09 17.71 17.75
C GLY A 81 8.76 18.50 16.49
N LYS A 82 8.46 17.84 15.37
CA LYS A 82 7.91 18.48 14.17
C LYS A 82 6.40 18.78 14.29
N SER A 83 5.68 18.09 15.18
CA SER A 83 4.28 18.37 15.52
C SER A 83 4.15 19.13 16.83
N GLU A 84 2.92 19.47 17.20
CA GLU A 84 2.57 20.09 18.48
C GLU A 84 2.86 19.18 19.70
N ARG A 85 2.99 17.85 19.50
CA ARG A 85 3.22 16.89 20.59
C ARG A 85 4.15 15.75 20.18
N GLN A 86 5.27 15.66 20.90
CA GLN A 86 6.20 14.53 20.81
C GLN A 86 5.69 13.33 21.61
N ASN A 87 6.05 12.13 21.16
CA ASN A 87 5.83 10.89 21.89
C ASN A 87 7.06 10.00 21.80
N THR A 88 7.01 8.84 22.45
CA THR A 88 8.05 7.81 22.35
C THR A 88 7.47 6.51 21.81
N VAL A 89 8.32 5.66 21.23
CA VAL A 89 7.90 4.35 20.69
C VAL A 89 7.35 3.46 21.81
N GLU A 90 7.95 3.48 23.00
CA GLU A 90 7.51 2.68 24.15
C GLU A 90 6.09 3.05 24.58
N ASN A 91 5.77 4.35 24.58
CA ASN A 91 4.43 4.81 24.90
C ASN A 91 3.40 4.39 23.85
N TYR A 92 3.80 4.38 22.57
CA TYR A 92 2.93 3.94 21.49
C TYR A 92 2.68 2.43 21.53
N VAL A 93 3.71 1.62 21.78
CA VAL A 93 3.57 0.16 21.97
C VAL A 93 2.63 -0.13 23.12
N ARG A 94 2.84 0.50 24.28
CA ARG A 94 1.95 0.37 25.44
C ARG A 94 0.51 0.76 25.09
N TYR A 95 0.33 1.87 24.38
CA TYR A 95 -0.99 2.32 23.93
C TYR A 95 -1.69 1.25 23.07
N VAL A 96 -1.01 0.72 22.06
CA VAL A 96 -1.57 -0.32 21.16
C VAL A 96 -1.87 -1.61 21.93
N THR A 97 -0.97 -2.07 22.81
CA THR A 97 -1.21 -3.27 23.62
C THR A 97 -2.45 -3.10 24.51
N LEU A 98 -2.62 -1.92 25.12
CA LEU A 98 -3.80 -1.64 25.95
C LEU A 98 -5.09 -1.53 25.12
N ASP A 99 -5.04 -0.90 23.95
CA ASP A 99 -6.17 -0.81 23.02
C ASP A 99 -6.62 -2.20 22.53
N MET A 100 -5.67 -3.12 22.34
CA MET A 100 -5.92 -4.53 22.02
C MET A 100 -6.21 -5.40 23.25
N MET A 101 -6.51 -4.79 24.41
CA MET A 101 -6.84 -5.48 25.66
C MET A 101 -5.77 -6.47 26.13
N GLY A 102 -4.50 -6.16 25.88
CA GLY A 102 -3.33 -6.95 26.30
C GLY A 102 -2.76 -7.87 25.22
N LEU A 103 -3.38 -7.98 24.04
CA LEU A 103 -2.99 -8.93 22.99
C LEU A 103 -2.46 -8.23 21.73
N ALA A 104 -1.23 -7.77 21.78
CA ALA A 104 -0.51 -7.23 20.62
C ALA A 104 0.87 -7.88 20.46
N ARG A 105 1.33 -8.00 19.22
CA ARG A 105 2.71 -8.38 18.90
C ARG A 105 3.61 -7.15 19.01
N GLU A 106 4.07 -6.88 20.23
CA GLU A 106 4.84 -5.67 20.56
C GLU A 106 6.11 -5.51 19.73
N ASP A 107 6.74 -6.61 19.33
CA ASP A 107 7.88 -6.61 18.43
C ASP A 107 7.54 -6.02 17.05
N LEU A 108 6.38 -6.39 16.50
CA LEU A 108 5.91 -5.84 15.22
C LEU A 108 5.41 -4.39 15.37
N VAL A 109 4.74 -4.08 16.49
CA VAL A 109 4.26 -2.72 16.78
C VAL A 109 5.41 -1.74 16.90
N ALA A 110 6.42 -2.08 17.70
CA ALA A 110 7.62 -1.29 17.85
C ALA A 110 8.35 -1.12 16.51
N ASP A 111 8.40 -2.19 15.71
CA ASP A 111 9.09 -2.18 14.42
C ASP A 111 8.48 -1.22 13.41
N TYR A 112 7.15 -1.24 13.19
CA TYR A 112 6.57 -0.24 12.28
C TYR A 112 6.60 1.17 12.88
N ALA A 113 6.44 1.31 14.19
CA ALA A 113 6.40 2.61 14.87
C ALA A 113 7.74 3.37 14.77
N ARG A 114 8.88 2.67 14.79
CA ARG A 114 10.20 3.31 14.60
C ARG A 114 10.49 3.75 13.17
N HIS A 115 9.74 3.26 12.18
CA HIS A 115 9.91 3.61 10.76
C HIS A 115 8.87 4.64 10.26
N VAL A 116 7.67 4.65 10.83
CA VAL A 116 6.51 5.38 10.30
C VAL A 116 6.74 6.90 10.14
N ASP A 117 7.48 7.54 11.04
CA ASP A 117 7.75 8.98 10.95
C ASP A 117 8.51 9.36 9.67
N GLY A 118 9.48 8.53 9.26
CA GLY A 118 10.22 8.74 8.01
C GLY A 118 9.32 8.66 6.78
N THR A 119 8.38 7.70 6.79
CA THR A 119 7.35 7.56 5.75
C THR A 119 6.46 8.80 5.68
N VAL A 120 6.02 9.33 6.82
CA VAL A 120 5.20 10.57 6.87
C VAL A 120 5.98 11.78 6.34
N HIS A 121 7.28 11.88 6.65
CA HIS A 121 8.11 12.97 6.11
C HIS A 121 8.29 12.85 4.59
N LEU A 122 8.38 11.64 4.06
CA LEU A 122 8.38 11.42 2.61
C LEU A 122 7.05 11.83 1.97
N PHE A 123 5.92 11.56 2.61
CA PHE A 123 4.61 11.96 2.10
C PHE A 123 4.50 13.48 1.95
N GLU A 124 4.93 14.26 2.96
CA GLU A 124 4.98 15.71 2.85
C GLU A 124 5.95 16.15 1.73
N LYS A 125 7.12 15.52 1.63
CA LYS A 125 8.11 15.81 0.60
C LYS A 125 7.58 15.56 -0.82
N TRP A 126 6.71 14.57 -1.00
CA TRP A 126 6.04 14.27 -2.27
C TRP A 126 4.84 15.17 -2.55
N GLY A 127 4.52 16.11 -1.66
CA GLY A 127 3.51 17.14 -1.88
C GLY A 127 2.22 16.96 -1.09
N LEU A 128 2.15 16.02 -0.14
CA LEU A 128 0.97 15.91 0.73
C LEU A 128 0.91 17.14 1.67
N PRO A 129 -0.14 17.98 1.60
CA PRO A 129 -0.23 19.14 2.46
C PRO A 129 -0.66 18.73 3.87
N ILE A 130 0.27 18.79 4.82
CA ILE A 130 0.01 18.58 6.25
C ILE A 130 -0.41 19.91 6.86
N TRP A 131 -1.43 19.90 7.72
CA TRP A 131 -1.86 21.08 8.45
C TRP A 131 -0.73 21.58 9.34
N LYS A 132 -0.49 22.89 9.35
CA LYS A 132 0.54 23.51 10.17
C LYS A 132 -0.01 24.64 11.04
N THR A 133 0.51 24.75 12.25
CA THR A 133 0.32 25.93 13.10
C THR A 133 1.05 27.14 12.51
N PRO A 134 0.80 28.38 13.00
CA PRO A 134 1.58 29.55 12.60
C PRO A 134 3.10 29.40 12.79
N GLU A 135 3.53 28.59 13.75
CA GLU A 135 4.94 28.27 14.05
C GLU A 135 5.49 27.14 13.15
N GLY A 136 4.69 26.63 12.22
CA GLY A 136 5.08 25.59 11.26
C GLY A 136 5.08 24.16 11.81
N LYS A 137 4.52 23.92 13.00
CA LYS A 137 4.37 22.58 13.57
C LYS A 137 3.20 21.84 12.92
N TYR A 138 3.32 20.54 12.68
CA TYR A 138 2.17 19.74 12.24
C TYR A 138 1.05 19.76 13.30
N VAL A 139 -0.17 20.06 12.85
CA VAL A 139 -1.35 20.12 13.72
C VAL A 139 -1.78 18.71 14.10
N ARG A 140 -1.90 18.47 15.42
CA ARG A 140 -2.37 17.21 16.00
C ARG A 140 -3.91 17.18 16.01
N GLU A 141 -4.48 16.03 15.66
CA GLU A 141 -5.91 15.76 15.91
C GLU A 141 -6.08 15.25 17.35
N GLY A 142 -5.36 14.17 17.65
CA GLY A 142 -5.23 13.59 18.99
C GLY A 142 -3.76 13.39 19.34
N GLN A 143 -3.45 12.40 20.19
CA GLN A 143 -2.06 12.17 20.62
C GLN A 143 -1.17 11.62 19.49
N TRP A 144 -1.73 10.78 18.60
CA TRP A 144 -0.96 9.97 17.65
C TRP A 144 -1.17 10.38 16.18
N GLN A 145 -2.16 11.24 15.93
CA GLN A 145 -2.63 11.61 14.61
C GLN A 145 -2.23 13.05 14.26
N ILE A 146 -2.02 13.34 12.98
CA ILE A 146 -1.84 14.72 12.45
C ILE A 146 -2.83 15.00 11.32
N MET A 147 -3.34 16.22 11.26
CA MET A 147 -4.32 16.64 10.25
C MET A 147 -3.67 16.89 8.90
N ILE A 148 -4.36 16.54 7.81
CA ILE A 148 -3.89 16.71 6.43
C ILE A 148 -4.99 17.25 5.51
N HIS A 149 -4.62 17.93 4.43
CA HIS A 149 -5.50 18.15 3.28
C HIS A 149 -5.36 16.98 2.30
N GLY A 150 -5.84 15.81 2.72
CA GLY A 150 -5.51 14.53 2.09
C GLY A 150 -6.46 14.04 1.00
N GLU A 151 -7.18 14.93 0.30
CA GLU A 151 -8.07 14.54 -0.80
C GLU A 151 -7.31 13.73 -1.89
N SER A 152 -6.10 14.19 -2.23
CA SER A 152 -5.21 13.56 -3.20
C SER A 152 -4.18 12.63 -2.54
N TYR A 153 -4.43 12.15 -1.32
CA TYR A 153 -3.47 11.32 -0.61
C TYR A 153 -3.16 10.02 -1.38
N LYS A 154 -4.17 9.29 -1.88
CA LYS A 154 -3.89 8.09 -2.68
C LYS A 154 -3.18 8.39 -4.02
N PRO A 155 -3.59 9.39 -4.82
CA PRO A 155 -2.85 9.78 -6.03
C PRO A 155 -1.36 10.05 -5.79
N ILE A 156 -1.00 10.80 -4.74
CA ILE A 156 0.41 11.08 -4.40
C ILE A 156 1.19 9.79 -4.12
N ILE A 157 0.60 8.87 -3.34
CA ILE A 157 1.24 7.59 -3.02
C ILE A 157 1.33 6.66 -4.25
N ALA A 158 0.31 6.70 -5.12
CA ALA A 158 0.31 5.96 -6.37
C ALA A 158 1.40 6.46 -7.32
N GLU A 159 1.58 7.77 -7.44
CA GLU A 159 2.63 8.38 -8.24
C GLU A 159 4.02 7.97 -7.74
N ALA A 160 4.27 8.07 -6.43
CA ALA A 160 5.54 7.66 -5.83
C ALA A 160 5.88 6.19 -6.13
N ALA A 161 4.88 5.29 -6.08
CA ALA A 161 5.08 3.89 -6.43
C ALA A 161 5.34 3.70 -7.93
N LYS A 162 4.54 4.31 -8.82
CA LYS A 162 4.73 4.23 -10.28
C LYS A 162 6.09 4.77 -10.71
N MET A 163 6.55 5.87 -10.12
CA MET A 163 7.89 6.43 -10.39
C MET A 163 9.02 5.53 -9.88
N ALA A 164 8.78 4.72 -8.85
CA ALA A 164 9.78 3.82 -8.30
C ALA A 164 9.95 2.55 -9.15
N ILE A 165 8.86 1.88 -9.54
CA ILE A 165 8.91 0.60 -10.27
C ILE A 165 8.71 0.70 -11.77
N GLY A 166 8.29 1.85 -12.32
CA GLY A 166 7.92 2.00 -13.73
C GLY A 166 6.47 1.56 -13.99
N GLU A 167 5.76 2.28 -14.86
CA GLU A 167 4.35 2.02 -15.17
C GLU A 167 4.16 0.69 -15.93
N GLU A 168 5.16 0.26 -16.68
CA GLU A 168 5.22 -1.04 -17.37
C GLU A 168 5.21 -2.25 -16.42
N ASN A 169 5.54 -2.03 -15.14
CA ASN A 169 5.52 -3.06 -14.11
C ASN A 169 4.24 -3.02 -13.25
N VAL A 170 3.25 -2.19 -13.62
CA VAL A 170 1.97 -2.06 -12.93
C VAL A 170 0.84 -2.61 -13.80
N TYR A 171 0.25 -3.70 -13.34
CA TYR A 171 -0.86 -4.37 -14.00
C TYR A 171 -2.18 -4.02 -13.31
N GLU A 172 -2.95 -3.11 -13.89
CA GLU A 172 -4.27 -2.71 -13.40
C GLU A 172 -5.39 -3.55 -14.02
N ARG A 173 -6.54 -3.59 -13.36
CA ARG A 173 -7.73 -4.36 -13.77
C ARG A 173 -7.51 -5.87 -13.85
N ILE A 174 -6.57 -6.41 -13.09
CA ILE A 174 -6.33 -7.85 -12.96
C ILE A 174 -6.75 -8.31 -11.57
N MET A 175 -7.75 -9.19 -11.51
CA MET A 175 -8.20 -9.80 -10.25
C MET A 175 -7.42 -11.09 -9.99
N ILE A 176 -6.48 -11.05 -9.05
CA ILE A 176 -5.83 -12.27 -8.53
C ILE A 176 -6.84 -13.07 -7.72
N THR A 177 -6.91 -14.39 -7.97
CA THR A 177 -7.85 -15.28 -7.29
C THR A 177 -7.17 -16.38 -6.48
N HIS A 178 -6.01 -16.87 -6.93
CA HIS A 178 -5.33 -17.98 -6.28
C HIS A 178 -3.82 -17.78 -6.29
N LEU A 179 -3.15 -18.33 -5.29
CA LEU A 179 -1.70 -18.44 -5.22
C LEU A 179 -1.25 -19.76 -5.86
N ILE A 180 -0.08 -19.74 -6.49
CA ILE A 180 0.60 -20.92 -7.05
C ILE A 180 1.71 -21.31 -6.09
N LYS A 181 1.77 -22.58 -5.69
CA LYS A 181 2.86 -23.13 -4.88
C LYS A 181 3.94 -23.75 -5.76
N ASP A 182 5.15 -23.84 -5.24
CA ASP A 182 6.22 -24.56 -5.90
C ASP A 182 5.80 -26.02 -6.14
N LYS A 183 6.09 -26.53 -7.34
CA LYS A 183 5.79 -27.90 -7.73
C LYS A 183 6.57 -28.92 -6.89
N ASN A 184 7.76 -28.55 -6.44
CA ASN A 184 8.69 -29.43 -5.72
C ASN A 184 8.69 -29.19 -4.20
N ASP A 185 8.13 -28.08 -3.73
CA ASP A 185 8.03 -27.74 -2.31
C ASP A 185 6.62 -27.21 -1.97
N PRO A 186 5.78 -28.00 -1.29
CA PRO A 186 4.40 -27.62 -1.01
C PRO A 186 4.24 -26.49 0.01
N GLU A 187 5.31 -26.07 0.71
CA GLU A 187 5.30 -24.96 1.66
C GLU A 187 5.82 -23.65 1.04
N ARG A 188 6.31 -23.70 -0.19
CA ARG A 188 6.90 -22.55 -0.89
C ARG A 188 5.95 -21.93 -1.90
N ILE A 189 5.89 -20.59 -1.91
CA ILE A 189 5.17 -19.80 -2.91
C ILE A 189 5.95 -19.76 -4.24
N ALA A 190 5.24 -19.83 -5.37
CA ALA A 190 5.83 -19.74 -6.71
C ALA A 190 5.15 -18.71 -7.63
N GLY A 191 4.00 -18.14 -7.22
CA GLY A 191 3.32 -17.09 -7.99
C GLY A 191 1.86 -16.96 -7.63
N ALA A 192 1.07 -16.44 -8.58
CA ALA A 192 -0.38 -16.31 -8.46
C ALA A 192 -1.04 -16.35 -9.84
N VAL A 193 -2.35 -16.62 -9.87
CA VAL A 193 -3.18 -16.53 -11.08
C VAL A 193 -4.32 -15.55 -10.88
N GLY A 194 -4.70 -14.87 -11.95
CA GLY A 194 -5.81 -13.94 -11.99
C GLY A 194 -6.51 -13.95 -13.34
N PHE A 195 -7.34 -12.94 -13.56
CA PHE A 195 -7.91 -12.68 -14.87
C PHE A 195 -8.20 -11.18 -15.00
N SER A 196 -8.21 -10.70 -16.23
CA SER A 196 -8.59 -9.32 -16.53
C SER A 196 -10.10 -9.12 -16.35
N VAL A 197 -10.48 -7.99 -15.74
CA VAL A 197 -11.88 -7.54 -15.67
C VAL A 197 -12.23 -6.55 -16.79
N ARG A 198 -11.44 -6.52 -17.86
CA ARG A 198 -11.61 -5.63 -19.02
C ARG A 198 -11.51 -6.31 -20.38
N GLU A 199 -10.85 -7.47 -20.45
CA GLU A 199 -10.67 -8.25 -21.67
C GLU A 199 -10.63 -9.75 -21.32
N PRO A 200 -10.91 -10.66 -22.27
CA PRO A 200 -10.74 -12.09 -22.05
C PRO A 200 -9.24 -12.43 -22.02
N LYS A 201 -8.65 -12.37 -20.82
CA LYS A 201 -7.25 -12.73 -20.59
C LYS A 201 -7.11 -13.36 -19.21
N PHE A 202 -6.38 -14.48 -19.19
CA PHE A 202 -6.00 -15.21 -17.99
C PHE A 202 -4.54 -14.92 -17.62
#